data_AF-A0A937R770-F1
#
_entry.id   AF-A0A937R770-F1
#
_cell.length_a   1.000
_cell.length_b   1.000
_cell.length_c   1.000
_cell.angle_alpha   90.00
_cell.angle_beta   90.00
_cell.angle_gamma   90.00
#
_symmetry.space_group_name_H-M   'P 1'
#
loop_
_entity.id
_entity.type
_entity.pdbx_description
1 polymer ?
#
loop_
_entity_poly.entity_id
_entity_poly.type
_entity_poly.pdbx_seq_one_letter_code
_entity_poly.pdbx_strand_id
1 'polypeptide(L)' 'MNDLTYDDLMDYFYPGEWLAIWRGRVVAHGTNYLEVALEACRNAPDAVIERLPESPAWGPPRSPWA' A
#
# COMPACT_ATOMS: atom_id res chain seq x y z
N MET A 1 -4.06 9.77 16.12
CA MET A 1 -4.07 9.01 14.85
C MET A 1 -2.92 9.62 14.08
N ASN A 2 -1.77 8.95 14.02
CA ASN A 2 -0.68 9.44 13.17
C ASN A 2 -1.07 9.07 11.75
N ASP A 3 -1.36 10.08 10.94
CA ASP A 3 -1.52 9.90 9.51
C ASP A 3 -0.16 9.44 8.97
N LEU A 4 -0.06 8.15 8.63
CA LEU A 4 1.08 7.64 7.87
C LEU A 4 1.06 8.39 6.54
N THR A 5 2.14 9.11 6.26
CA THR A 5 2.27 9.80 4.98
C THR A 5 2.47 8.76 3.88
N TYR A 6 2.14 9.13 2.64
CA TYR A 6 2.37 8.24 1.49
C TYR A 6 3.86 7.88 1.34
N ASP A 7 4.75 8.80 1.73
CA ASP A 7 6.20 8.55 1.77
C ASP A 7 6.56 7.49 2.81
N ASP A 8 5.92 7.51 3.99
CA ASP A 8 6.10 6.45 4.99
C ASP A 8 5.65 5.09 4.44
N LEU A 9 4.60 5.03 3.60
CA LEU A 9 4.16 3.76 2.99
C LEU A 9 5.16 3.22 1.94
N MET A 10 5.83 4.10 1.21
CA MET A 10 6.82 3.71 0.19
C MET A 10 8.12 3.15 0.79
N ASP A 11 8.43 3.47 2.05
CA ASP A 11 9.55 2.88 2.77
C ASP A 11 9.29 1.42 3.19
N TYR A 12 8.03 1.01 3.31
CA TYR A 12 7.63 -0.35 3.75
C TYR A 12 7.05 -1.24 2.65
N PHE A 13 6.55 -0.65 1.55
CA PHE A 13 5.82 -1.37 0.51
C PHE A 13 6.31 -0.98 -0.88
N TYR A 14 6.20 -1.91 -1.83
CA TYR A 14 6.60 -1.63 -3.21
C TYR A 14 5.47 -0.91 -3.99
N PRO A 15 5.81 0.05 -4.88
CA PRO A 15 4.85 0.60 -5.83
C PRO A 15 4.12 -0.50 -6.60
N GLY A 16 2.81 -0.36 -6.77
CA GLY A 16 1.99 -1.36 -7.46
C GLY A 16 1.58 -2.58 -6.63
N GLU A 17 2.04 -2.71 -5.37
CA GLU A 17 1.59 -3.76 -4.45
C GLU A 17 0.11 -3.60 -4.07
N TRP A 18 -0.50 -4.72 -3.72
CA TRP A 18 -1.80 -4.80 -3.10
C TRP A 18 -1.68 -4.79 -1.59
N LEU A 19 -2.53 -4.02 -0.92
CA LEU A 19 -2.64 -3.93 0.52
C LEU A 19 -4.06 -4.35 0.94
N ALA A 20 -4.16 -5.20 1.95
CA ALA A 20 -5.41 -5.45 2.66
C ALA A 20 -5.40 -4.68 3.98
N ILE A 21 -6.37 -3.80 4.17
CA ILE A 21 -6.47 -2.89 5.31
C ILE A 21 -7.71 -3.22 6.13
N TRP A 22 -7.52 -3.45 7.43
CA TRP A 22 -8.61 -3.67 8.37
C TRP A 22 -8.40 -2.83 9.63
N ARG A 23 -9.42 -2.03 9.99
CA ARG A 23 -9.40 -1.15 11.18
C ARG A 23 -8.14 -0.25 11.24
N GLY A 24 -7.71 0.26 10.08
CA GLY A 24 -6.55 1.14 9.96
C GLY A 24 -5.19 0.43 10.08
N ARG A 25 -5.14 -0.89 9.89
CA ARG A 25 -3.89 -1.68 9.88
C ARG A 25 -3.78 -2.51 8.62
N VAL A 26 -2.57 -2.63 8.08
CA VAL A 26 -2.27 -3.60 7.02
C VAL A 26 -2.26 -5.00 7.62
N VAL A 27 -3.11 -5.88 7.11
CA VAL A 27 -3.24 -7.28 7.56
C VAL A 27 -2.66 -8.28 6.56
N ALA A 28 -2.52 -7.88 5.30
CA ALA A 28 -1.82 -8.62 4.26
C ALA A 28 -1.32 -7.64 3.17
N HIS A 29 -0.23 -7.98 2.49
CA HIS A 29 0.27 -7.23 1.35
C HIS A 29 1.06 -8.12 0.38
N GLY A 30 1.22 -7.66 -0.87
CA GLY A 30 2.06 -8.33 -1.86
C GLY A 30 1.71 -7.96 -3.29
N THR A 31 2.41 -8.54 -4.25
CA THR A 31 2.27 -8.20 -5.68
C THR A 31 1.12 -8.95 -6.38
N ASN A 32 0.59 -10.02 -5.77
CA ASN A 32 -0.49 -10.83 -6.31
C ASN A 32 -1.81 -10.58 -5.56
N TYR A 33 -2.79 -10.00 -6.26
CA TYR A 33 -4.11 -9.71 -5.70
C TYR A 33 -4.78 -10.93 -5.04
N LEU A 34 -4.74 -12.09 -5.69
CA LEU A 34 -5.46 -13.27 -5.21
C LEU A 34 -4.90 -13.78 -3.88
N GLU A 35 -3.58 -13.75 -3.72
CA GLU A 35 -2.91 -14.17 -2.49
C GLU A 35 -3.24 -13.23 -1.33
N VAL A 36 -3.18 -11.91 -1.59
CA VAL A 36 -3.56 -10.88 -0.61
C VAL A 36 -5.03 -11.01 -0.21
N ALA A 37 -5.93 -11.25 -1.16
CA ALA A 37 -7.36 -11.44 -0.90
C ALA A 37 -7.64 -12.71 -0.08
N LEU A 38 -6.95 -13.82 -0.37
CA LEU A 38 -7.11 -15.05 0.40
C LEU A 38 -6.63 -14.89 1.84
N GLU A 39 -5.50 -14.20 2.05
CA GLU A 39 -4.96 -13.93 3.38
C GLU A 39 -5.85 -12.94 4.16
N ALA A 40 -6.39 -11.93 3.48
CA ALA A 40 -7.39 -11.04 4.04
C ALA A 40 -8.64 -11.81 4.47
N CYS A 41 -9.22 -12.66 3.61
CA CYS A 41 -10.41 -13.46 3.95
C CYS A 41 -10.22 -14.36 5.18
N ARG A 42 -9.00 -14.88 5.42
CA ARG A 42 -8.69 -15.73 6.59
C ARG A 42 -8.64 -14.94 7.90
N ASN A 43 -8.10 -13.72 7.87
CA ASN A 43 -7.77 -12.96 9.07
C ASN A 43 -8.75 -11.80 9.35
N ALA A 44 -9.30 -11.20 8.30
CA ALA A 44 -10.18 -10.03 8.31
C ALA A 44 -11.05 -10.00 7.03
N PRO A 45 -12.17 -10.74 6.99
CA PRO A 45 -12.98 -10.91 5.77
C PRO A 45 -13.67 -9.64 5.27
N ASP A 46 -13.73 -8.59 6.10
CA ASP A 46 -14.23 -7.25 5.79
C ASP A 46 -13.10 -6.24 5.51
N ALA A 47 -11.86 -6.70 5.30
CA ALA A 47 -10.76 -5.83 4.92
C ALA A 47 -10.98 -5.18 3.55
N VAL A 48 -10.57 -3.92 3.43
CA VAL A 48 -10.52 -3.21 2.15
C VAL A 48 -9.23 -3.59 1.44
N ILE A 49 -9.31 -3.92 0.15
CA ILE A 49 -8.14 -4.23 -0.66
C ILE A 49 -7.89 -3.08 -1.63
N GLU A 50 -6.71 -2.47 -1.54
CA GLU A 50 -6.30 -1.34 -2.36
C GLU A 50 -4.99 -1.64 -3.07
N ARG A 51 -4.79 -1.03 -4.24
CA ARG A 51 -3.53 -1.12 -4.96
C ARG A 51 -2.74 0.16 -4.78
N LEU A 52 -1.49 0.04 -4.34
CA LEU A 52 -0.56 1.15 -4.32
C LEU A 52 -0.33 1.65 -5.75
N PRO A 53 -0.24 2.97 -5.97
CA PRO A 53 0.13 3.53 -7.26
C PRO A 53 1.47 2.97 -7.76
N GLU A 54 1.58 2.71 -9.07
CA GLU A 54 2.83 2.23 -9.69
C GLU A 54 3.88 3.34 -9.84
N SER A 55 3.45 4.59 -9.85
CA SER A 55 4.32 5.76 -9.90
C SER A 55 3.98 6.66 -8.72
N PRO A 56 4.97 7.26 -8.04
CA PRO A 56 4.68 8.44 -7.25
C PRO A 56 4.01 9.46 -8.20
N ALA A 57 2.88 10.02 -7.80
CA ALA A 57 2.15 11.01 -8.60
C ALA A 57 2.92 12.34 -8.76
N TRP A 58 4.13 12.43 -8.23
CA TRP A 58 5.00 13.57 -8.33
C TRP A 58 5.98 13.28 -9.47
N GLY A 59 6.01 14.20 -10.44
CA GLY A 59 7.02 14.22 -11.51
C GLY A 59 8.45 14.12 -10.95
N PRO A 60 9.47 14.07 -11.84
CA PRO A 60 10.84 13.77 -11.45
C PRO A 60 11.25 14.57 -10.21
N PRO A 61 12.03 13.96 -9.28
CA PRO A 61 12.42 14.62 -8.05
C PRO A 61 12.90 16.03 -8.39
N ARG A 62 12.36 17.04 -7.70
CA ARG A 62 12.80 18.43 -7.88
C ARG A 62 14.29 18.43 -7.57
N SER A 63 15.12 18.35 -8.60
CA SER A 63 16.55 18.50 -8.44
C SER A 63 16.78 19.87 -7.83
N PRO A 64 17.55 20.00 -6.74
CA PRO A 64 17.98 21.30 -6.24
C PRO A 64 18.91 22.03 -7.25
N TRP A 65 19.22 21.39 -8.38
CA TRP A 65 20.11 21.87 -9.43
C TRP A 65 19.44 21.98 -10.81
N ALA A 66 18.10 21.87 -10.90
CA ALA A 66 17.34 22.11 -12.13
C ALA A 66 16.88 23.56 -12.24
#